data_AF-A0A5K7XJJ5-F1
#
_entry.id   AF-A0A5K7XJJ5-F1
#
_cell.length_a   1.000
_cell.length_b   1.000
_cell.length_c   1.000
_cell.angle_alpha   90.00
_cell.angle_beta   90.00
_cell.angle_gamma   90.00
#
_symmetry.space_group_name_H-M   'P 1'
#
loop_
_entity.id
_entity.type
_entity.pdbx_description
1 polymer ?
#
loop_
_entity_poly.entity_id
_entity_poly.type
_entity_poly.pdbx_seq_one_letter_code
_entity_poly.pdbx_strand_id
1 'polypeptide(L)'
;MHYPKARTDLTPEVAALLAEALARIGVRSVAYQLWESEFSPAEQEQLGEDFPLGRLPEAYAALKRISLERAVLDLGVAADVVTLSRRRLLLNRLGELAAEQSITIAVLPNFDLATGILTFGKKECAEFKVREPHTNRYRVLEAFQLMDWARVVANPLDPAKVATGIHQVVGELNRKVPMIRFSTQSGGAQICWAPAPE
;
A
#
# COMPACT_ATOMS: atom_id res chain seq x y z
N MET A 1 3.43 18.07 -26.19
CA MET A 1 3.17 16.83 -25.43
C MET A 1 1.67 16.57 -25.45
N HIS A 2 1.20 15.39 -25.88
CA HIS A 2 -0.22 15.04 -25.82
C HIS A 2 -0.52 14.46 -24.44
N TYR A 3 -1.46 15.06 -23.72
CA TYR A 3 -1.87 14.61 -22.40
C TYR A 3 -2.99 13.57 -22.50
N PRO A 4 -2.93 12.48 -21.71
CA PRO A 4 -4.02 11.52 -21.65
C PRO A 4 -5.29 12.20 -21.09
N LYS A 5 -6.45 11.84 -21.66
CA LYS A 5 -7.74 12.33 -21.17
C LYS A 5 -8.15 11.58 -19.91
N ALA A 6 -8.76 12.30 -18.97
CA ALA A 6 -9.40 11.71 -17.80
C ALA A 6 -10.54 10.77 -18.21
N ARG A 7 -10.71 9.68 -17.46
CA ARG A 7 -11.84 8.77 -17.55
C ARG A 7 -13.10 9.43 -17.01
N THR A 8 -14.23 9.06 -17.60
CA THR A 8 -15.56 9.55 -17.20
C THR A 8 -16.43 8.47 -16.55
N ASP A 9 -15.97 7.23 -16.60
CA ASP A 9 -16.66 6.02 -16.13
C ASP A 9 -16.22 5.59 -14.71
N LEU A 10 -15.71 6.52 -13.91
CA LEU A 10 -15.19 6.24 -12.57
C LEU A 10 -16.32 6.04 -11.56
N THR A 11 -16.14 5.08 -10.63
CA THR A 11 -17.06 4.96 -9.49
C THR A 11 -16.92 6.17 -8.57
N PRO A 12 -17.98 6.57 -7.83
CA PRO A 12 -17.94 7.74 -6.95
C PRO A 12 -16.81 7.70 -5.91
N GLU A 13 -16.52 6.52 -5.37
CA GLU A 13 -15.44 6.31 -4.40
C GLU A 13 -14.05 6.57 -5.02
N VAL A 14 -13.80 6.09 -6.24
CA VAL A 14 -12.55 6.30 -6.95
C VAL A 14 -12.39 7.77 -7.33
N ALA A 15 -13.47 8.39 -7.83
CA ALA A 15 -13.47 9.80 -8.21
C ALA A 15 -13.20 10.73 -7.01
N ALA A 16 -13.82 10.46 -5.85
CA ALA A 16 -13.61 11.25 -4.64
C ALA A 16 -12.16 11.21 -4.16
N LEU A 17 -11.55 10.03 -4.18
CA LEU A 17 -10.16 9.87 -3.75
C LEU A 17 -9.16 10.47 -4.73
N LEU A 18 -9.39 10.32 -6.04
CA LEU A 18 -8.56 11.00 -7.04
C LEU A 18 -8.66 12.52 -6.90
N ALA A 19 -9.84 13.06 -6.58
CA ALA A 19 -10.01 14.49 -6.30
C ALA A 19 -9.25 14.94 -5.06
N GLU A 20 -9.25 14.15 -3.98
CA GLU A 20 -8.47 14.41 -2.76
C GLU A 20 -6.96 14.42 -3.06
N ALA A 21 -6.47 13.40 -3.78
CA ALA A 21 -5.08 13.32 -4.21
C ALA A 21 -4.68 14.52 -5.08
N LEU A 22 -5.50 14.87 -6.07
CA LEU A 22 -5.29 16.05 -6.93
C LEU A 22 -5.24 17.35 -6.12
N ALA A 23 -6.18 17.55 -5.19
CA ALA A 23 -6.19 18.74 -4.34
C ALA A 23 -4.91 18.86 -3.52
N ARG A 24 -4.39 17.73 -3.01
CA ARG A 24 -3.17 17.70 -2.21
C ARG A 24 -1.90 17.86 -3.05
N ILE A 25 -1.82 17.24 -4.22
CA ILE A 25 -0.74 17.44 -5.20
C ILE A 25 -0.70 18.90 -5.68
N GLY A 26 -1.87 19.54 -5.83
CA GLY A 26 -1.99 20.94 -6.24
C GLY A 26 -1.48 21.96 -5.22
N VAL A 27 -1.19 21.55 -3.97
CA VAL A 27 -0.56 22.42 -2.98
C VAL A 27 0.87 22.71 -3.44
N ARG A 28 1.20 24.00 -3.64
CA ARG A 28 2.47 24.44 -4.24
C ARG A 28 3.71 23.75 -3.64
N SER A 29 3.82 23.66 -2.31
CA SER A 29 4.97 23.03 -1.66
C SER A 29 5.08 21.53 -1.96
N VAL A 30 3.95 20.82 -2.00
CA VAL A 30 3.89 19.40 -2.35
C VAL A 30 4.24 19.21 -3.82
N ALA A 31 3.71 20.07 -4.70
CA ALA A 31 4.00 20.06 -6.12
C ALA A 31 5.51 20.23 -6.40
N TYR A 32 6.17 21.18 -5.72
CA TYR A 32 7.63 21.35 -5.83
C TYR A 32 8.40 20.12 -5.33
N GLN A 33 8.01 19.55 -4.19
CA GLN A 33 8.66 18.35 -3.67
C GLN A 33 8.54 17.17 -4.64
N LEU A 34 7.35 16.94 -5.21
CA LEU A 34 7.11 15.89 -6.21
C LEU A 34 7.87 16.15 -7.50
N TRP A 35 7.99 17.42 -7.92
CA TRP A 35 8.80 17.80 -9.07
C TRP A 35 10.26 17.39 -8.89
N GLU A 36 10.83 17.63 -7.71
CA GLU A 36 12.21 17.26 -7.41
C GLU A 36 12.41 15.75 -7.19
N SER A 37 11.44 15.04 -6.61
CA SER A 37 11.58 13.63 -6.26
C SER A 37 11.19 12.65 -7.38
N GLU A 38 10.14 12.96 -8.14
CA GLU A 38 9.53 12.02 -9.10
C GLU A 38 9.97 12.24 -10.55
N PHE A 39 10.58 13.39 -10.84
CA PHE A 39 11.07 13.75 -12.18
C PHE A 39 12.59 13.82 -12.15
N SER A 40 13.23 13.08 -13.06
CA SER A 40 14.67 13.17 -13.25
C SER A 40 15.06 14.53 -13.85
N PRO A 41 16.32 14.98 -13.69
CA PRO A 41 16.76 16.25 -14.29
C PRO A 41 16.51 16.34 -15.80
N ALA A 42 16.64 15.24 -16.53
CA ALA A 42 16.35 15.19 -17.97
C ALA A 42 14.84 15.37 -18.28
N GLU A 43 13.97 14.83 -17.44
CA GLU A 43 12.51 15.01 -17.56
C GLU A 43 12.11 16.46 -17.21
N GLN A 44 12.76 17.05 -16.21
CA GLN A 44 12.57 18.46 -15.84
C GLN A 44 13.02 19.39 -16.97
N GLU A 45 14.20 19.13 -17.56
CA GLU A 45 14.72 19.88 -18.72
C GLU A 45 13.77 19.75 -19.93
N GLN A 46 13.25 18.55 -20.20
CA GLN A 46 12.28 18.32 -21.28
C GLN A 46 10.98 19.14 -21.08
N LEU A 47 10.57 19.37 -19.84
CA LEU A 47 9.36 20.10 -19.49
C LEU A 47 9.58 21.62 -19.36
N GLY A 48 10.82 22.04 -19.09
CA GLY A 48 11.26 23.43 -18.97
C GLY A 48 11.12 24.02 -17.56
N GLU A 49 11.93 25.04 -17.25
CA GLU A 49 11.98 25.70 -15.93
C GLU A 49 10.67 26.42 -15.55
N ASP A 50 9.94 26.93 -16.55
CA ASP A 50 8.65 27.62 -16.36
C ASP A 50 7.45 26.64 -16.35
N PHE A 51 7.69 25.34 -16.15
CA PHE A 51 6.62 24.35 -16.20
C PHE A 51 5.55 24.62 -15.13
N PRO A 52 4.26 24.69 -15.50
CA PRO A 52 3.18 24.94 -14.56
C PRO A 52 2.94 23.71 -13.68
N LEU A 53 3.46 23.73 -12.44
CA LEU A 53 3.38 22.61 -11.49
C LEU A 53 1.95 22.10 -11.21
N GLY A 54 0.93 22.92 -11.42
CA GLY A 54 -0.47 22.48 -11.34
C GLY A 54 -0.85 21.40 -12.36
N ARG A 55 -0.01 21.14 -13.38
CA ARG A 55 -0.20 20.12 -14.42
C ARG A 55 0.75 18.92 -14.27
N LEU A 56 1.33 18.76 -13.08
CA LEU A 56 2.22 17.66 -12.73
C LEU A 56 1.64 16.28 -13.06
N PRO A 57 0.38 15.95 -12.69
CA PRO A 57 -0.19 14.64 -13.01
C PRO A 57 -0.24 14.35 -14.51
N GLU A 58 -0.60 15.33 -15.34
CA GLU A 58 -0.67 15.15 -16.78
C GLU A 58 0.72 14.98 -17.40
N ALA A 59 1.71 15.76 -16.95
CA ALA A 59 3.09 15.62 -17.40
C ALA A 59 3.68 14.27 -17.00
N TYR A 60 3.47 13.85 -15.74
CA TYR A 60 3.90 12.55 -15.24
C TYR A 60 3.28 11.41 -16.07
N ALA A 61 1.97 11.48 -16.32
CA ALA A 61 1.25 10.49 -17.12
C ALA A 61 1.82 10.38 -18.55
N ALA A 62 2.09 11.51 -19.19
CA ALA A 62 2.63 11.55 -20.55
C ALA A 62 4.07 11.01 -20.63
N LEU A 63 4.93 11.38 -19.68
CA LEU A 63 6.33 10.91 -19.62
C LEU A 63 6.42 9.42 -19.34
N LYS A 64 5.67 8.93 -18.34
CA LYS A 64 5.67 7.52 -17.95
C LYS A 64 4.77 6.64 -18.83
N ARG A 65 4.02 7.24 -19.77
CA ARG A 65 3.08 6.57 -20.70
C ARG A 65 2.02 5.74 -19.96
N ILE A 66 1.44 6.33 -18.94
CA ILE A 66 0.38 5.74 -18.10
C ILE A 66 -0.91 6.57 -18.20
N SER A 67 -2.01 6.04 -17.67
CA SER A 67 -3.24 6.82 -17.55
C SER A 67 -3.08 7.99 -16.58
N LEU A 68 -3.97 8.97 -16.68
CA LEU A 68 -3.98 10.10 -15.76
C LEU A 68 -4.32 9.63 -14.34
N GLU A 69 -5.26 8.71 -14.20
CA GLU A 69 -5.68 8.15 -12.92
C GLU A 69 -4.51 7.45 -12.22
N ARG A 70 -3.75 6.65 -12.96
CA ARG A 70 -2.55 6.00 -12.42
C ARG A 70 -1.49 7.02 -12.02
N ALA A 71 -1.26 8.04 -12.83
CA ALA A 71 -0.32 9.11 -12.47
C ALA A 71 -0.73 9.83 -11.17
N VAL A 72 -2.01 10.14 -10.99
CA VAL A 72 -2.53 10.73 -9.75
C VAL A 72 -2.33 9.81 -8.56
N LEU A 73 -2.54 8.50 -8.72
CA LEU A 73 -2.32 7.52 -7.65
C LEU A 73 -0.83 7.35 -7.30
N ASP A 74 0.05 7.32 -8.30
CA ASP A 74 1.51 7.21 -8.13
C ASP A 74 2.04 8.44 -7.37
N LEU A 75 1.69 9.65 -7.86
CA LEU A 75 2.05 10.90 -7.19
C LEU A 75 1.38 11.04 -5.82
N GLY A 76 0.16 10.52 -5.66
CA GLY A 76 -0.54 10.48 -4.37
C GLY A 76 0.17 9.61 -3.33
N VAL A 77 0.82 8.52 -3.74
CA VAL A 77 1.71 7.73 -2.86
C VAL A 77 2.96 8.52 -2.51
N ALA A 78 3.61 9.13 -3.49
CA ALA A 78 4.82 9.93 -3.25
C ALA A 78 4.56 11.14 -2.32
N ALA A 79 3.34 11.70 -2.37
CA ALA A 79 2.88 12.77 -1.49
C ALA A 79 2.31 12.28 -0.14
N ASP A 80 2.37 10.98 0.16
CA ASP A 80 1.85 10.33 1.37
C ASP A 80 0.34 10.56 1.62
N VAL A 81 -0.43 10.70 0.54
CA VAL A 81 -1.90 10.88 0.56
C VAL A 81 -2.61 9.56 0.33
N VAL A 82 -2.00 8.69 -0.47
CA VAL A 82 -2.52 7.38 -0.83
C VAL A 82 -1.53 6.33 -0.34
N THR A 83 -1.98 5.35 0.44
CA THR A 83 -1.10 4.24 0.81
C THR A 83 -0.83 3.34 -0.40
N LEU A 84 0.32 2.66 -0.42
CA LEU A 84 0.67 1.70 -1.49
C LEU A 84 -0.43 0.65 -1.71
N SER A 85 -1.05 0.17 -0.63
CA SER A 85 -2.11 -0.81 -0.71
C SER A 85 -3.40 -0.24 -1.30
N ARG A 86 -3.76 0.98 -0.89
CA ARG A 86 -4.93 1.67 -1.45
C ARG A 86 -4.74 1.98 -2.93
N ARG A 87 -3.54 2.38 -3.34
CA ARG A 87 -3.15 2.49 -4.75
C ARG A 87 -3.39 1.17 -5.49
N ARG A 88 -2.89 0.05 -4.97
CA ARG A 88 -3.04 -1.27 -5.60
C ARG A 88 -4.50 -1.67 -5.77
N LEU A 89 -5.33 -1.46 -4.75
CA LEU A 89 -6.77 -1.71 -4.79
C LEU A 89 -7.44 -0.88 -5.90
N LEU A 90 -7.12 0.41 -5.98
CA LEU A 90 -7.70 1.33 -6.96
C LEU A 90 -7.25 1.00 -8.38
N LEU A 91 -5.97 0.70 -8.60
CA LEU A 91 -5.47 0.24 -9.90
C LEU A 91 -6.15 -1.06 -10.34
N ASN A 92 -6.45 -1.96 -9.41
CA ASN A 92 -7.21 -3.17 -9.72
C ASN A 92 -8.64 -2.83 -10.19
N ARG A 93 -9.32 -1.92 -9.48
CA ARG A 93 -10.67 -1.45 -9.85
C ARG A 93 -10.70 -0.71 -11.19
N LEU A 94 -9.62 0.00 -11.53
CA LEU A 94 -9.44 0.66 -12.81
C LEU A 94 -9.12 -0.32 -13.96
N GLY A 95 -8.81 -1.58 -13.66
CA GLY A 95 -8.34 -2.57 -14.64
C GLY A 95 -6.88 -2.38 -15.05
N GLU A 96 -6.15 -1.50 -14.37
CA GLU A 96 -4.77 -1.12 -14.72
C GLU A 96 -3.70 -1.91 -13.97
N LEU A 97 -4.11 -2.68 -12.95
CA LEU A 97 -3.18 -3.55 -12.23
C LEU A 97 -2.53 -4.59 -13.16
N ALA A 98 -3.23 -5.05 -14.21
CA ALA A 98 -2.70 -6.00 -15.19
C ALA A 98 -1.55 -5.41 -16.04
N ALA A 99 -1.56 -4.09 -16.29
CA ALA A 99 -0.49 -3.40 -17.02
C ALA A 99 0.80 -3.23 -16.19
N GLU A 100 0.72 -3.44 -14.87
CA GLU A 100 1.87 -3.43 -13.96
C GLU A 100 2.56 -4.82 -13.87
N GLN A 101 1.91 -5.88 -14.36
CA GLN A 101 2.33 -7.28 -14.17
C GLN A 101 3.50 -7.76 -15.03
N SER A 102 4.26 -6.85 -15.64
CA SER A 102 5.62 -7.18 -16.12
C SER A 102 6.68 -6.99 -15.02
N ILE A 103 6.26 -6.59 -13.81
CA ILE A 103 7.09 -6.49 -12.62
C ILE A 103 6.47 -7.41 -11.55
N THR A 104 7.29 -8.32 -11.04
CA THR A 104 6.94 -9.45 -10.14
C THR A 104 5.93 -9.05 -9.06
N ILE A 105 4.68 -9.50 -9.17
CA ILE A 105 3.64 -9.24 -8.18
C ILE A 105 4.10 -9.84 -6.84
N ALA A 106 4.44 -9.00 -5.88
CA ALA A 106 4.62 -9.46 -4.51
C ALA A 106 3.26 -10.03 -4.04
N VAL A 107 3.24 -11.35 -3.87
CA VAL A 107 2.12 -12.08 -3.28
C VAL A 107 1.94 -11.54 -1.87
N LEU A 108 0.79 -10.90 -1.62
CA LEU A 108 0.45 -10.40 -0.29
C LEU A 108 -0.38 -11.44 0.45
N PRO A 109 -0.26 -11.50 1.77
CA PRO A 109 -1.20 -12.24 2.58
C PRO A 109 -2.56 -11.55 2.61
N ASN A 110 -3.60 -12.31 2.93
CA ASN A 110 -4.94 -11.81 3.17
C ASN A 110 -5.59 -12.61 4.29
N PHE A 111 -6.07 -11.93 5.32
CA PHE A 111 -6.73 -12.51 6.48
C PHE A 111 -8.20 -12.10 6.47
N ASP A 112 -9.07 -13.06 6.21
CA ASP A 112 -10.51 -12.84 6.25
C ASP A 112 -10.98 -12.82 7.71
N LEU A 113 -11.38 -11.64 8.20
CA LEU A 113 -11.83 -11.44 9.58
C LEU A 113 -13.12 -12.21 9.89
N ALA A 114 -13.98 -12.44 8.90
CA ALA A 114 -15.27 -13.10 9.08
C ALA A 114 -15.12 -14.62 9.22
N THR A 115 -14.18 -15.21 8.49
CA THR A 115 -13.93 -16.67 8.52
C THR A 115 -12.72 -17.05 9.36
N GLY A 116 -11.83 -16.10 9.65
CA GLY A 116 -10.57 -16.35 10.35
C GLY A 116 -9.52 -17.05 9.48
N ILE A 117 -9.69 -17.06 8.16
CA ILE A 117 -8.80 -17.75 7.23
C ILE A 117 -7.68 -16.81 6.77
N LEU A 118 -6.43 -17.25 6.94
CA LEU A 118 -5.25 -16.59 6.41
C LEU A 118 -4.81 -17.26 5.12
N THR A 119 -4.77 -16.49 4.04
CA THR A 119 -4.25 -16.90 2.73
C THR A 119 -2.95 -16.16 2.39
N PHE A 120 -2.08 -16.79 1.62
CA PHE A 120 -0.93 -16.15 0.97
C PHE A 120 -0.99 -16.45 -0.53
N GLY A 121 -1.39 -15.44 -1.31
CA GLY A 121 -1.72 -15.61 -2.71
C GLY A 121 -3.01 -16.40 -2.89
N LYS A 122 -2.94 -17.57 -3.53
CA LYS A 122 -4.09 -18.47 -3.74
C LYS A 122 -4.10 -19.68 -2.79
N LYS A 123 -3.15 -19.74 -1.85
CA LYS A 123 -3.03 -20.86 -0.92
C LYS A 123 -3.52 -20.43 0.45
N GLU A 124 -4.35 -21.27 1.05
CA GLU A 124 -4.68 -21.18 2.46
C GLU A 124 -3.47 -21.58 3.30
N CYS A 125 -3.08 -20.71 4.24
CA CYS A 125 -1.92 -20.93 5.10
C CYS A 125 -2.34 -21.45 6.48
N ALA A 126 -3.40 -20.88 7.05
CA ALA A 126 -3.85 -21.23 8.38
C ALA A 126 -5.28 -20.73 8.65
N GLU A 127 -5.99 -21.45 9.51
CA GLU A 127 -7.28 -21.04 10.05
C GLU A 127 -7.13 -20.63 11.53
N PHE A 128 -7.74 -19.50 11.88
CA PHE A 128 -7.81 -18.95 13.22
C PHE A 128 -9.28 -18.87 13.63
N LYS A 129 -9.73 -19.83 14.47
CA LYS A 129 -11.13 -19.95 14.88
C LYS A 129 -11.72 -18.61 15.33
N VAL A 130 -12.76 -18.16 14.65
CA VAL A 130 -13.46 -16.88 14.87
C VAL A 130 -14.09 -16.78 16.26
N ARG A 131 -14.33 -17.92 16.95
CA ARG A 131 -14.81 -17.95 18.34
C ARG A 131 -13.78 -17.45 19.37
N GLU A 132 -12.54 -17.19 18.95
CA GLU A 132 -11.46 -16.65 19.78
C GLU A 132 -10.90 -15.31 19.23
N PRO A 133 -11.75 -14.31 18.90
CA PRO A 133 -11.33 -13.08 18.22
C PRO A 133 -10.46 -12.18 19.13
N HIS A 134 -10.31 -12.54 20.40
CA HIS A 134 -9.48 -11.82 21.37
C HIS A 134 -8.10 -12.42 21.59
N THR A 135 -7.70 -13.45 20.83
CA THR A 135 -6.33 -13.97 20.95
C THR A 135 -5.34 -12.96 20.39
N ASN A 136 -4.18 -12.85 21.03
CA ASN A 136 -3.13 -11.94 20.61
C ASN A 136 -2.69 -12.17 19.15
N ARG A 137 -2.72 -13.42 18.67
CA ARG A 137 -2.44 -13.76 17.26
C ARG A 137 -3.47 -13.14 16.31
N TYR A 138 -4.75 -13.27 16.64
CA TYR A 138 -5.83 -12.67 15.84
C TYR A 138 -5.66 -11.16 15.76
N ARG A 139 -5.38 -10.48 16.89
CA ARG A 139 -5.14 -9.03 16.93
C ARG A 139 -3.95 -8.59 16.07
N VAL A 140 -2.88 -9.38 16.03
CA VAL A 140 -1.72 -9.10 15.14
C VAL A 140 -2.10 -9.23 13.67
N LEU A 141 -2.82 -10.30 13.30
CA LEU A 141 -3.25 -10.51 11.91
C LEU A 141 -4.31 -9.48 11.48
N GLU A 142 -5.23 -9.12 12.37
CA GLU A 142 -6.18 -8.05 12.18
C GLU A 142 -5.48 -6.71 12.00
N ALA A 143 -4.47 -6.39 12.81
CA ALA A 143 -3.69 -5.15 12.63
C ALA A 143 -2.99 -5.11 11.26
N PHE A 144 -2.41 -6.22 10.80
CA PHE A 144 -1.89 -6.29 9.44
C PHE A 144 -3.01 -6.13 8.40
N GLN A 145 -4.15 -6.81 8.56
CA GLN A 145 -5.26 -6.72 7.62
C GLN A 145 -5.83 -5.29 7.51
N LEU A 146 -6.03 -4.61 8.64
CA LEU A 146 -6.51 -3.23 8.70
C LEU A 146 -5.51 -2.23 8.11
N MET A 147 -4.22 -2.60 8.09
CA MET A 147 -3.13 -1.85 7.47
C MET A 147 -2.75 -2.41 6.09
N ASP A 148 -3.66 -3.17 5.46
CA ASP A 148 -3.50 -3.81 4.17
C ASP A 148 -2.15 -4.53 3.98
N TRP A 149 -1.74 -5.29 5.00
CA TRP A 149 -0.49 -6.04 5.08
C TRP A 149 0.77 -5.21 4.87
N ALA A 150 0.79 -3.97 5.39
CA ALA A 150 2.00 -3.18 5.53
C ALA A 150 3.17 -4.02 6.06
N ARG A 151 4.39 -3.74 5.58
CA ARG A 151 5.59 -4.52 5.97
C ARG A 151 5.86 -4.48 7.46
N VAL A 152 5.45 -3.40 8.12
CA VAL A 152 5.61 -3.16 9.55
C VAL A 152 4.30 -2.59 10.09
N VAL A 153 3.86 -3.06 11.24
CA VAL A 153 2.74 -2.48 12.00
C VAL A 153 3.18 -2.23 13.45
N ALA A 154 2.56 -1.26 14.10
CA ALA A 154 2.70 -1.08 15.54
C ALA A 154 2.16 -2.32 16.27
N ASN A 155 2.79 -2.68 17.39
CA ASN A 155 2.34 -3.79 18.22
C ASN A 155 0.91 -3.51 18.75
N PRO A 156 -0.12 -4.30 18.36
CA PRO A 156 -1.50 -4.06 18.76
C PRO A 156 -1.84 -4.62 20.15
N LEU A 157 -0.86 -5.19 20.85
CA LEU A 157 -1.04 -5.75 22.19
C LEU A 157 -0.91 -4.65 23.25
N ASP A 158 -1.68 -4.80 24.33
CA ASP A 158 -1.69 -3.88 25.46
C ASP A 158 -0.27 -3.72 26.06
N PRO A 159 0.30 -2.50 26.11
CA PRO A 159 1.62 -2.19 26.69
C PRO A 159 1.87 -2.80 28.06
N ALA A 160 0.83 -2.92 28.90
CA ALA A 160 0.93 -3.54 30.23
C ALA A 160 1.24 -5.04 30.18
N LYS A 161 1.07 -5.68 29.01
CA LYS A 161 1.31 -7.11 28.74
C LYS A 161 2.44 -7.35 27.72
N VAL A 162 3.13 -6.29 27.26
CA VAL A 162 4.06 -6.33 26.11
C VAL A 162 5.37 -7.05 26.38
N ALA A 163 5.95 -6.92 27.57
CA ALA A 163 7.36 -7.27 27.79
C ALA A 163 7.71 -8.77 27.61
N THR A 164 6.72 -9.67 27.64
CA THR A 164 6.96 -11.12 27.45
C THR A 164 6.03 -11.77 26.42
N GLY A 165 4.87 -11.17 26.15
CA GLY A 165 3.84 -11.78 25.31
C GLY A 165 4.12 -11.72 23.81
N ILE A 166 4.75 -10.65 23.31
CA ILE A 166 4.82 -10.44 21.85
C ILE A 166 5.76 -11.42 21.14
N HIS A 167 6.91 -11.72 21.73
CA HIS A 167 7.85 -12.71 21.18
C HIS A 167 7.23 -14.10 21.13
N GLN A 168 6.45 -14.46 22.15
CA GLN A 168 5.70 -15.72 22.16
C GLN A 168 4.66 -15.75 21.03
N VAL A 169 3.89 -14.67 20.86
CA VAL A 169 2.86 -14.56 19.81
C VAL A 169 3.48 -14.68 18.42
N VAL A 170 4.59 -13.98 18.17
CA VAL A 170 5.34 -14.10 16.92
C VAL A 170 5.87 -15.51 16.70
N GLY A 171 6.40 -16.16 17.75
CA GLY A 171 6.84 -17.55 17.69
C GLY A 171 5.71 -18.56 17.41
N GLU A 172 4.49 -18.29 17.89
CA GLU A 172 3.32 -19.09 17.56
C GLU A 172 2.82 -18.85 16.13
N LEU A 173 2.81 -17.60 15.67
CA LEU A 173 2.47 -17.27 14.28
C LEU A 173 3.42 -17.95 13.31
N ASN A 174 4.74 -17.86 13.55
CA ASN A 174 5.76 -18.51 12.72
C ASN A 174 5.66 -20.04 12.69
N ARG A 175 5.09 -20.67 13.73
CA ARG A 175 4.82 -22.11 13.76
C ARG A 175 3.56 -22.48 12.99
N LYS A 176 2.50 -21.66 13.08
CA LYS A 176 1.22 -21.92 12.43
C LYS A 176 1.18 -21.51 10.96
N VAL A 177 1.98 -20.52 10.56
CA VAL A 177 1.92 -19.89 9.24
C VAL A 177 3.30 -20.02 8.57
N PRO A 178 3.69 -21.20 8.08
CA PRO A 178 5.05 -21.45 7.62
C PRO A 178 5.46 -20.62 6.40
N MET A 179 4.49 -20.14 5.61
CA MET A 179 4.72 -19.35 4.40
C MET A 179 5.07 -17.87 4.69
N ILE A 180 4.88 -17.42 5.93
CA ILE A 180 5.09 -16.02 6.33
C ILE A 180 5.97 -16.00 7.57
N ARG A 181 7.05 -15.22 7.53
CA ARG A 181 7.93 -14.99 8.67
C ARG A 181 7.61 -13.67 9.32
N PHE A 182 7.16 -13.73 10.56
CA PHE A 182 6.95 -12.60 11.44
C PHE A 182 8.19 -12.39 12.32
N SER A 183 8.55 -11.13 12.56
CA SER A 183 9.58 -10.77 13.53
C SER A 183 9.21 -9.49 14.27
N THR A 184 9.81 -9.30 15.44
CA THR A 184 9.64 -8.10 16.25
C THR A 184 10.76 -7.11 15.98
N GLN A 185 10.45 -5.83 15.91
CA GLN A 185 11.42 -4.74 15.82
C GLN A 185 11.27 -3.79 17.01
N SER A 186 12.27 -2.91 17.20
CA SER A 186 12.21 -1.81 18.19
C SER A 186 11.84 -2.30 19.59
N GLY A 187 12.46 -3.38 20.06
CA GLY A 187 12.20 -3.96 21.37
C GLY A 187 10.79 -4.55 21.55
N GLY A 188 10.10 -4.89 20.46
CA GLY A 188 8.73 -5.42 20.48
C GLY A 188 7.64 -4.36 20.32
N ALA A 189 8.00 -3.08 20.07
CA ALA A 189 7.05 -2.03 19.75
C ALA A 189 6.43 -2.18 18.34
N GLN A 190 7.12 -2.90 17.46
CA GLN A 190 6.71 -3.11 16.07
C GLN A 190 6.80 -4.59 15.70
N ILE A 191 5.95 -4.99 14.76
CA ILE A 191 5.93 -6.33 14.19
C ILE A 191 6.07 -6.16 12.68
N CYS A 192 6.95 -6.93 12.07
CA CYS A 192 7.11 -6.95 10.62
C CYS A 192 6.95 -8.36 10.06
N TRP A 193 6.73 -8.44 8.75
CA TRP A 193 6.58 -9.72 8.05
C TRP A 193 7.35 -9.76 6.73
N ALA A 194 7.81 -10.96 6.38
CA ALA A 194 8.42 -11.29 5.11
C ALA A 194 7.86 -12.63 4.57
N PRO A 195 7.88 -12.87 3.25
CA PRO A 195 7.69 -14.21 2.72
C PRO A 195 8.74 -15.14 3.33
N ALA A 196 8.36 -16.36 3.68
CA ALA A 196 9.33 -17.36 4.06
C ALA A 196 10.19 -17.76 2.84
N PRO A 197 11.50 -17.99 3.00
CA PRO A 197 12.29 -18.63 1.96
C PRO A 197 11.71 -20.02 1.67
N GLU A 198 11.62 -20.37 0.39
CA GLU A 198 11.20 -21.70 -0.08
C GLU A 198 12.09 -22.82 0.46
#